data_AF-A0A371Q1W3-F1
#
_entry.id   AF-A0A371Q1W3-F1
#
_cell.length_a   1.000
_cell.length_b   1.000
_cell.length_c   1.000
_cell.angle_alpha   90.00
_cell.angle_beta   90.00
_cell.angle_gamma   90.00
#
_symmetry.space_group_name_H-M   'P 1'
#
loop_
_entity.id
_entity.type
_entity.pdbx_description
1 polymer ?
#
loop_
_entity_poly.entity_id
_entity_poly.type
_entity_poly.pdbx_seq_one_letter_code
_entity_poly.pdbx_strand_id
1 'polypeptide(L)'
;MALAIALVLKTFLVQAFVIPSGSMEQTIKIGDRVLVDKLTPWFGSKPERGDVVVFKDPGKWLKGEQHQPADDGGAFQPVKDAMTFIGLLPSADEQDLIKRVVAVGGDTVKCCDKQGRVTVNGTPLTEPYVHPGNPPSQLKFTVNVPTGRIFVMGDHRSNSADSRFHLDEPYRGTVSEDSVVGRAVVIAWPFSHWRRLEEPDTFATVHDAPGARASAAGAPHRVSPESLTVLPTPAELPLVMGVVGLRRLTGGRVRGVRSRCGGLGGRRAVRNRRARRAGRGR
;
A
#
# COMPACT_ATOMS: atom_id res chain seq x y z
N MET A 1 21.20 14.48 -14.03
CA MET A 1 20.50 13.19 -14.26
C MET A 1 19.81 12.67 -13.01
N ALA A 2 20.46 12.64 -11.83
CA ALA A 2 19.85 12.16 -10.58
C ALA A 2 18.53 12.86 -10.21
N LEU A 3 18.41 14.18 -10.44
CA LEU A 3 17.17 14.92 -10.15
C LEU A 3 16.04 14.60 -11.14
N ALA A 4 16.36 14.30 -12.40
CA ALA A 4 15.40 13.87 -13.42
C ALA A 4 14.96 12.42 -13.20
N ILE A 5 15.91 11.53 -12.88
CA ILE A 5 15.61 10.16 -12.45
C ILE A 5 14.76 10.17 -11.18
N ALA A 6 15.11 10.97 -10.17
CA ALA A 6 14.31 11.08 -8.95
C ALA A 6 12.92 11.68 -9.22
N LEU A 7 12.79 12.62 -10.17
CA LEU A 7 11.49 13.15 -10.58
C LEU A 7 10.65 12.06 -11.25
N VAL A 8 11.21 11.35 -12.24
CA VAL A 8 10.54 10.24 -12.96
C VAL A 8 10.20 9.11 -12.00
N LEU A 9 11.13 8.65 -11.17
CA LEU A 9 10.85 7.64 -10.14
C LEU A 9 9.81 8.14 -9.14
N LYS A 10 9.77 9.43 -8.79
CA LYS A 10 8.74 9.91 -7.86
C LYS A 10 7.35 10.03 -8.51
N THR A 11 7.27 10.36 -9.80
CA THR A 11 6.00 10.51 -10.52
C THR A 11 5.40 9.18 -10.96
N PHE A 12 6.23 8.17 -11.26
CA PHE A 12 5.75 6.87 -11.76
C PHE A 12 5.52 5.82 -10.66
N LEU A 13 6.07 6.02 -9.45
CA LEU A 13 6.04 4.97 -8.42
C LEU A 13 4.96 5.17 -7.36
N VAL A 14 4.53 6.41 -7.12
CA VAL A 14 3.52 6.74 -6.11
C VAL A 14 2.47 7.65 -6.72
N GLN A 15 1.25 7.15 -6.89
CA GLN A 15 0.11 7.95 -7.34
C GLN A 15 -0.81 8.28 -6.15
N ALA A 16 -1.28 9.50 -6.09
CA ALA A 16 -2.32 9.89 -5.14
C ALA A 16 -3.71 9.63 -5.74
N PHE A 17 -4.64 9.11 -4.96
CA PHE A 17 -6.05 8.94 -5.32
C PHE A 17 -6.94 9.66 -4.30
N VAL A 18 -7.98 10.34 -4.77
CA VAL A 18 -9.03 10.92 -3.91
C VAL A 18 -10.14 9.89 -3.77
N ILE A 19 -10.64 9.70 -2.55
CA ILE A 19 -11.63 8.66 -2.24
C ILE A 19 -13.04 9.26 -2.31
N PRO A 20 -13.86 8.89 -3.32
CA PRO A 20 -15.15 9.53 -3.55
C PRO A 20 -16.32 8.83 -2.83
N SER A 21 -16.11 7.62 -2.30
CA SER A 21 -17.17 6.77 -1.75
C SER A 21 -16.87 6.26 -0.35
N GLY A 22 -17.93 5.93 0.39
CA GLY A 22 -17.87 5.48 1.78
C GLY A 22 -17.65 3.98 1.97
N SER A 23 -17.34 3.23 0.90
CA SER A 23 -17.26 1.76 0.97
C SER A 23 -16.12 1.22 1.84
N MET A 24 -15.11 2.06 2.08
CA MET A 24 -13.96 1.77 2.96
C MET A 24 -14.01 2.56 4.28
N GLU A 25 -15.15 3.19 4.61
CA GLU A 25 -15.32 3.89 5.90
C GLU A 25 -15.01 2.97 7.08
N GLN A 26 -14.52 3.58 8.17
CA GLN A 26 -13.69 2.99 9.24
C GLN A 26 -12.19 3.00 8.94
N THR A 27 -11.78 2.61 7.73
CA THR A 27 -10.37 2.60 7.35
C THR A 27 -9.99 3.84 6.53
N ILE A 28 -10.80 4.21 5.56
CA ILE A 28 -10.55 5.33 4.65
C ILE A 28 -11.84 6.12 4.55
N LYS A 29 -11.78 7.42 4.83
CA LYS A 29 -12.95 8.29 4.81
C LYS A 29 -13.11 8.94 3.44
N ILE A 30 -14.34 9.36 3.15
CA ILE A 30 -14.66 10.15 1.97
C ILE A 30 -13.80 11.43 1.99
N GLY A 31 -13.16 11.73 0.86
CA GLY A 31 -12.27 12.88 0.69
C GLY A 31 -10.82 12.67 1.13
N ASP A 32 -10.48 11.52 1.73
CA ASP A 32 -9.08 11.17 2.00
C ASP A 32 -8.29 11.07 0.69
N ARG A 33 -7.00 11.44 0.74
CA ARG A 33 -6.05 11.24 -0.36
C ARG A 33 -5.07 10.15 0.00
N VAL A 34 -5.12 9.07 -0.75
CA VAL A 34 -4.36 7.85 -0.49
C VAL A 34 -3.21 7.76 -1.47
N LEU A 35 -2.01 7.51 -0.96
CA LEU A 35 -0.84 7.18 -1.77
C LEU A 35 -0.84 5.70 -2.06
N VAL A 36 -0.75 5.38 -3.34
CA VAL A 36 -0.73 4.02 -3.88
C VAL A 36 0.66 3.72 -4.39
N ASP A 37 1.24 2.64 -3.87
CA ASP A 37 2.47 2.07 -4.36
C ASP A 37 2.21 1.25 -5.62
N LYS A 38 2.72 1.75 -6.75
CA LYS A 38 2.64 1.11 -8.07
C LYS A 38 3.84 0.22 -8.37
N LEU A 39 4.85 0.20 -7.50
CA LEU A 39 6.00 -0.68 -7.65
C LEU A 39 5.63 -2.14 -7.40
N THR A 40 4.74 -2.38 -6.44
CA THR A 40 4.41 -3.73 -5.96
C THR A 40 4.06 -4.67 -7.13
N PRO A 41 3.10 -4.36 -8.04
CA PRO A 41 2.80 -5.24 -9.17
C PRO A 41 3.94 -5.38 -10.19
N TRP A 42 4.73 -4.32 -10.41
CA TRP A 42 5.77 -4.30 -11.45
C TRP A 42 7.03 -5.12 -11.11
N PHE A 43 7.31 -5.30 -9.82
CA PHE A 43 8.43 -6.11 -9.34
C PHE A 43 8.02 -7.56 -9.00
N GLY A 44 6.81 -7.96 -9.39
CA GLY A 44 6.29 -9.32 -9.17
C GLY A 44 5.74 -9.55 -7.77
N SER A 45 5.60 -8.51 -6.94
CA SER A 45 4.93 -8.62 -5.65
C SER A 45 3.43 -8.67 -5.88
N LYS A 46 2.80 -9.74 -5.41
CA LYS A 46 1.36 -9.97 -5.56
C LYS A 46 0.60 -9.33 -4.40
N PRO A 47 -0.67 -8.95 -4.62
CA PRO A 47 -1.55 -8.58 -3.51
C PRO A 47 -1.65 -9.71 -2.50
N GLU A 48 -1.49 -9.38 -1.22
CA GLU A 48 -1.60 -10.32 -0.11
C GLU A 48 -2.93 -10.13 0.63
N ARG A 49 -3.29 -11.10 1.47
CA ARG A 49 -4.49 -10.98 2.32
C ARG A 49 -4.34 -9.76 3.22
N GLY A 50 -5.40 -8.98 3.40
CA GLY A 50 -5.38 -7.78 4.23
C GLY A 50 -4.88 -6.51 3.52
N ASP A 51 -4.22 -6.62 2.36
CA ASP A 51 -3.84 -5.44 1.56
C ASP A 51 -5.08 -4.63 1.18
N VAL A 52 -4.93 -3.30 1.14
CA VAL A 52 -5.92 -2.41 0.51
C VAL A 52 -5.42 -2.09 -0.88
N VAL A 53 -6.17 -2.47 -1.90
CA VAL A 53 -5.77 -2.36 -3.30
C VAL A 53 -6.68 -1.42 -4.07
N VAL A 54 -6.07 -0.69 -5.01
CA VAL A 54 -6.78 0.03 -6.06
C VAL A 54 -6.73 -0.82 -7.33
N PHE A 55 -7.87 -1.05 -7.97
CA PHE A 55 -7.97 -1.86 -9.18
C PHE A 55 -8.99 -1.27 -10.16
N LYS A 56 -8.80 -1.55 -11.44
CA LYS A 56 -9.73 -1.14 -12.49
C LYS A 56 -11.00 -1.97 -12.42
N ASP A 57 -12.15 -1.33 -12.59
CA ASP A 57 -13.45 -2.00 -12.60
C ASP A 57 -13.50 -3.15 -13.64
N PRO A 58 -13.62 -4.42 -13.20
CA PRO A 58 -13.58 -5.57 -14.08
C PRO A 58 -14.89 -5.82 -14.84
N GLY A 59 -15.98 -5.09 -14.52
CA GLY A 59 -17.33 -5.47 -14.97
C GLY A 59 -18.42 -4.39 -14.91
N LYS A 60 -18.08 -3.10 -14.75
CA LYS A 60 -19.05 -2.01 -14.45
C LYS A 60 -19.69 -2.15 -13.06
N TRP A 61 -18.94 -2.62 -12.08
CA TRP A 61 -19.34 -2.74 -10.67
C TRP A 61 -19.77 -1.38 -10.07
N LEU A 62 -19.28 -0.29 -10.62
CA LEU A 62 -19.54 1.08 -10.17
C LEU A 62 -21.00 1.57 -10.33
N LYS A 63 -21.88 0.83 -11.02
CA LYS A 63 -23.28 1.23 -11.25
C LYS A 63 -24.13 1.43 -9.99
N GLY A 64 -23.62 1.07 -8.81
CA GLY A 64 -24.33 1.18 -7.53
C GLY A 64 -23.61 1.95 -6.43
N GLU A 65 -22.39 2.45 -6.66
CA GLU A 65 -21.69 3.25 -5.65
C GLU A 65 -22.12 4.71 -5.72
N GLN A 66 -22.45 5.32 -4.57
CA GLN A 66 -22.78 6.73 -4.51
C GLN A 66 -21.48 7.54 -4.66
N HIS A 67 -21.17 7.94 -5.90
CA HIS A 67 -20.08 8.87 -6.16
C HIS A 67 -20.52 10.27 -5.76
N GLN A 68 -19.86 10.86 -4.76
CA GLN A 68 -19.87 12.31 -4.66
C GLN A 68 -18.90 12.82 -5.73
N PRO A 69 -19.37 13.64 -6.70
CA PRO A 69 -18.46 14.34 -7.59
C PRO A 69 -17.47 15.10 -6.71
N ALA A 70 -16.19 15.02 -7.04
CA ALA A 70 -15.28 16.03 -6.55
C ALA A 70 -15.83 17.40 -7.01
N ASP A 71 -15.91 18.36 -6.08
CA ASP A 71 -16.48 19.69 -6.33
C ASP A 71 -15.55 20.48 -7.29
N ASP A 72 -15.84 20.42 -8.59
CA ASP A 72 -14.86 20.70 -9.65
C ASP A 72 -15.36 21.69 -10.74
N GLY A 73 -16.10 22.72 -10.37
CA GLY A 73 -16.46 23.82 -11.29
C GLY A 73 -15.50 25.01 -11.23
N GLY A 74 -14.43 25.04 -12.04
CA GLY A 74 -13.55 26.22 -12.10
C GLY A 74 -12.56 26.27 -13.26
N ALA A 75 -12.23 27.49 -13.71
CA ALA A 75 -11.44 27.85 -14.90
C ALA A 75 -9.96 27.37 -14.96
N PHE A 76 -9.58 26.33 -14.20
CA PHE A 76 -8.22 25.81 -14.09
C PHE A 76 -8.04 24.37 -14.61
N GLN A 77 -9.04 23.80 -15.28
CA GLN A 77 -9.03 22.40 -15.75
C GLN A 77 -7.79 21.97 -16.55
N PRO A 78 -7.29 22.73 -17.56
CA PRO A 78 -6.10 22.30 -18.30
C PRO A 78 -4.82 22.30 -17.45
N VAL A 79 -4.74 23.16 -16.44
CA VAL A 79 -3.62 23.16 -15.47
C VAL A 79 -3.74 21.94 -14.56
N LYS A 80 -4.97 21.56 -14.16
CA LYS A 80 -5.21 20.35 -13.40
C LYS A 80 -4.85 19.10 -14.21
N ASP A 81 -5.29 18.98 -15.45
CA ASP A 81 -4.99 17.83 -16.31
C ASP A 81 -3.48 17.66 -16.52
N ALA A 82 -2.76 18.77 -16.74
CA ALA A 82 -1.31 18.76 -16.81
C ALA A 82 -0.68 18.30 -15.49
N MET A 83 -1.20 18.78 -14.34
CA MET A 83 -0.73 18.34 -13.02
C MET A 83 -1.09 16.88 -12.71
N THR A 84 -2.22 16.36 -13.19
CA THR A 84 -2.63 14.95 -13.07
C THR A 84 -1.74 14.06 -13.94
N PHE A 85 -1.47 14.48 -15.18
CA PHE A 85 -0.58 13.77 -16.12
C PHE A 85 0.86 13.66 -15.59
N ILE A 86 1.36 14.70 -14.92
CA ILE A 86 2.68 14.67 -14.26
C ILE A 86 2.64 14.09 -12.84
N GLY A 87 1.51 13.54 -12.39
CA GLY A 87 1.36 12.87 -11.08
C GLY A 87 1.38 13.80 -9.86
N LEU A 88 1.24 15.12 -10.06
CA LEU A 88 1.13 16.13 -9.00
C LEU A 88 -0.32 16.30 -8.48
N LEU A 89 -1.32 15.91 -9.26
CA LEU A 89 -2.72 15.85 -8.84
C LEU A 89 -3.24 14.42 -8.86
N PRO A 90 -4.16 14.08 -7.95
CA PRO A 90 -4.74 12.76 -7.89
C PRO A 90 -5.66 12.50 -9.08
N SER A 91 -5.39 11.45 -9.87
CA SER A 91 -6.36 10.92 -10.83
C SER A 91 -7.44 10.19 -10.05
N ALA A 92 -8.63 10.77 -9.96
CA ALA A 92 -9.83 9.99 -9.70
C ALA A 92 -10.36 9.56 -11.07
N ASP A 93 -9.68 8.62 -11.72
CA ASP A 93 -10.27 7.99 -12.91
C ASP A 93 -11.56 7.32 -12.44
N GLU A 94 -12.68 7.67 -13.06
CA GLU A 94 -14.03 7.25 -12.63
C GLU A 94 -14.23 5.73 -12.60
N GLN A 95 -13.22 4.94 -13.01
CA GLN A 95 -13.25 3.49 -13.17
C GLN A 95 -12.37 2.73 -12.14
N ASP A 96 -11.70 3.43 -11.23
CA ASP A 96 -10.83 2.81 -10.22
C ASP A 96 -11.58 2.57 -8.90
N LEU A 97 -11.50 1.34 -8.39
CA LEU A 97 -12.12 0.88 -7.15
C LEU A 97 -11.06 0.63 -6.07
N ILE A 98 -11.38 0.94 -4.82
CA ILE A 98 -10.52 0.64 -3.67
C ILE A 98 -11.22 -0.30 -2.70
N LYS A 99 -10.62 -1.46 -2.43
CA LYS A 99 -11.18 -2.48 -1.52
C LYS A 99 -10.06 -3.20 -0.77
N ARG A 100 -10.41 -3.96 0.27
CA ARG A 100 -9.49 -4.85 0.99
C ARG A 100 -9.49 -6.24 0.37
N VAL A 101 -8.30 -6.81 0.17
CA VAL A 101 -8.11 -8.22 -0.20
C VAL A 101 -8.46 -9.10 1.00
N VAL A 102 -9.47 -9.95 0.86
CA VAL A 102 -9.87 -10.90 1.92
C VAL A 102 -9.29 -12.29 1.65
N ALA A 103 -9.14 -12.65 0.37
CA ALA A 103 -8.58 -13.94 -0.04
C ALA A 103 -7.85 -13.81 -1.38
N VAL A 104 -6.82 -14.63 -1.56
CA VAL A 104 -5.95 -14.65 -2.75
C VAL A 104 -6.06 -16.00 -3.47
N GLY A 105 -5.46 -16.12 -4.66
CA GLY A 105 -5.53 -17.34 -5.47
C GLY A 105 -5.19 -18.62 -4.69
N GLY A 106 -6.06 -19.62 -4.80
CA GLY A 106 -5.99 -20.88 -4.07
C GLY A 106 -6.80 -20.91 -2.78
N ASP A 107 -7.22 -19.77 -2.24
CA ASP A 107 -8.03 -19.74 -1.02
C ASP A 107 -9.49 -20.13 -1.26
N THR A 108 -10.11 -20.69 -0.22
CA THR A 108 -11.56 -20.77 -0.10
C THR A 108 -12.05 -19.75 0.92
N VAL A 109 -12.79 -18.75 0.46
CA VAL A 109 -13.47 -17.77 1.32
C VAL A 109 -14.95 -18.08 1.43
N LYS A 110 -15.48 -18.02 2.65
CA LYS A 110 -16.89 -18.34 2.94
C LYS A 110 -17.45 -17.41 3.99
N CYS A 111 -18.64 -16.87 3.72
CA CYS A 111 -19.51 -16.31 4.74
C CYS A 111 -20.77 -17.19 4.91
N CYS A 112 -21.12 -17.61 6.13
CA CYS A 112 -20.41 -17.38 7.39
C CYS A 112 -20.41 -18.63 8.25
N ASP A 113 -19.51 -18.68 9.24
CA ASP A 113 -19.51 -19.72 10.27
C ASP A 113 -20.74 -19.61 11.18
N LYS A 114 -20.84 -20.51 12.17
CA LYS A 114 -21.99 -20.52 13.11
C LYS A 114 -22.10 -19.24 13.95
N GLN A 115 -21.03 -18.46 14.06
CA GLN A 115 -20.94 -17.20 14.78
C GLN A 115 -21.10 -15.99 13.86
N GLY A 116 -21.37 -16.18 12.56
CA GLY A 116 -21.55 -15.09 11.61
C GLY A 116 -20.24 -14.48 11.10
N ARG A 117 -19.09 -15.15 11.30
CA ARG A 117 -17.77 -14.68 10.84
C ARG A 117 -17.46 -15.16 9.43
N VAL A 118 -16.74 -14.34 8.67
CA VAL A 118 -16.08 -14.75 7.43
C VAL A 118 -14.98 -15.75 7.78
N THR A 119 -14.81 -16.77 6.94
CA THR A 119 -13.76 -17.77 7.06
C THR A 119 -12.92 -17.80 5.80
N VAL A 120 -11.60 -17.93 5.94
CA VAL A 120 -10.67 -18.17 4.84
C VAL A 120 -9.92 -19.47 5.14
N ASN A 121 -9.98 -20.44 4.22
CA ASN A 121 -9.43 -21.78 4.38
C ASN A 121 -9.91 -22.46 5.69
N GLY A 122 -11.16 -22.20 6.08
CA GLY A 122 -11.76 -22.69 7.32
C GLY A 122 -11.35 -21.93 8.59
N THR A 123 -10.38 -21.01 8.52
CA THR A 123 -9.98 -20.16 9.64
C THR A 123 -10.95 -18.98 9.77
N PRO A 124 -11.64 -18.82 10.92
CA PRO A 124 -12.52 -17.68 11.13
C PRO A 124 -11.72 -16.39 11.33
N LEU A 125 -12.14 -15.32 10.67
CA LEU A 125 -11.50 -14.01 10.75
C LEU A 125 -12.07 -13.19 11.92
N THR A 126 -11.18 -12.49 12.62
CA THR A 126 -11.51 -11.39 13.53
C THR A 126 -11.20 -10.08 12.82
N GLU A 127 -12.23 -9.31 12.46
CA GLU A 127 -12.09 -8.19 11.51
C GLU A 127 -12.34 -6.82 12.20
N PRO A 128 -11.38 -6.28 12.97
CA PRO A 128 -11.55 -5.02 13.72
C PRO A 128 -11.66 -3.79 12.81
N TYR A 129 -11.30 -3.94 11.53
CA TYR A 129 -11.40 -2.90 10.51
C TYR A 129 -12.80 -2.78 9.90
N VAL A 130 -13.72 -3.71 10.18
CA VAL A 130 -15.10 -3.62 9.68
C VAL A 130 -15.83 -2.47 10.36
N HIS A 131 -16.60 -1.71 9.57
CA HIS A 131 -17.36 -0.58 10.07
C HIS A 131 -18.24 -0.96 11.28
N PRO A 132 -18.21 -0.19 12.39
CA PRO A 132 -18.98 -0.50 13.57
C PRO A 132 -20.47 -0.73 13.27
N GLY A 133 -21.05 -1.77 13.88
CA GLY A 133 -22.45 -2.15 13.70
C GLY A 133 -22.76 -2.93 12.42
N ASN A 134 -21.78 -3.17 11.55
CA ASN A 134 -21.96 -4.04 10.38
C ASN A 134 -21.68 -5.52 10.73
N PRO A 135 -22.47 -6.47 10.20
CA PRO A 135 -22.05 -7.87 10.20
C PRO A 135 -20.89 -8.08 9.22
N PRO A 136 -20.05 -9.12 9.42
CA PRO A 136 -18.98 -9.47 8.48
C PRO A 136 -19.46 -9.64 7.04
N SER A 137 -20.68 -10.16 6.82
CA SER A 137 -21.38 -10.01 5.54
C SER A 137 -22.88 -10.27 5.71
N GLN A 138 -23.69 -9.56 4.92
CA GLN A 138 -25.14 -9.79 4.83
C GLN A 138 -25.50 -10.89 3.81
N LEU A 139 -24.57 -11.19 2.90
CA LEU A 139 -24.72 -12.22 1.87
C LEU A 139 -23.99 -13.50 2.29
N LYS A 140 -24.65 -14.64 2.07
CA LYS A 140 -24.01 -15.96 2.18
C LYS A 140 -23.29 -16.29 0.89
N PHE A 141 -22.06 -16.76 1.00
CA PHE A 141 -21.26 -17.14 -0.18
C PHE A 141 -20.20 -18.16 0.17
N THR A 142 -19.74 -18.86 -0.86
CA THR A 142 -18.52 -19.66 -0.85
C THR A 142 -17.86 -19.48 -2.21
N VAL A 143 -16.58 -19.13 -2.19
CA VAL A 143 -15.78 -18.88 -3.39
C VAL A 143 -14.42 -19.55 -3.22
N ASN A 144 -14.06 -20.37 -4.20
CA ASN A 144 -12.69 -20.83 -4.40
C ASN A 144 -12.02 -19.82 -5.33
N VAL A 145 -11.05 -19.08 -4.83
CA VAL A 145 -10.40 -18.01 -5.57
C VAL A 145 -9.45 -18.62 -6.59
N PRO A 146 -9.64 -18.39 -7.90
CA PRO A 146 -8.73 -18.92 -8.91
C PRO A 146 -7.33 -18.32 -8.77
N THR A 147 -6.30 -19.07 -9.15
CA THR A 147 -4.92 -18.54 -9.24
C THR A 147 -4.87 -17.30 -10.11
N GLY A 148 -4.10 -16.29 -9.70
CA GLY A 148 -3.99 -15.01 -10.42
C GLY A 148 -5.16 -14.06 -10.17
N ARG A 149 -6.03 -14.37 -9.18
CA ARG A 149 -7.19 -13.55 -8.83
C ARG A 149 -7.28 -13.36 -7.32
N ILE A 150 -8.03 -12.33 -6.93
CA ILE A 150 -8.26 -11.93 -5.55
C ILE A 150 -9.75 -11.78 -5.28
N PHE A 151 -10.18 -12.05 -4.05
CA PHE A 151 -11.53 -11.75 -3.56
C PHE A 151 -11.45 -10.55 -2.64
N VAL A 152 -12.18 -9.49 -2.97
CA VAL A 152 -12.08 -8.20 -2.29
C VAL A 152 -13.39 -7.80 -1.63
N MET A 153 -13.31 -7.16 -0.48
CA MET A 153 -14.46 -6.64 0.25
C MET A 153 -14.19 -5.22 0.75
N GLY A 154 -15.23 -4.40 0.80
CA GLY A 154 -15.17 -3.11 1.47
C GLY A 154 -15.19 -3.28 2.99
N ASP A 155 -14.53 -2.35 3.70
CA ASP A 155 -14.54 -2.33 5.17
C ASP A 155 -15.91 -1.85 5.71
N HIS A 156 -16.63 -1.02 4.97
CA HIS A 156 -18.04 -0.70 5.21
C HIS A 156 -18.93 -1.76 4.53
N ARG A 157 -19.06 -2.93 5.16
CA ARG A 157 -19.67 -4.15 4.58
C ARG A 157 -21.09 -3.95 4.03
N SER A 158 -21.91 -3.11 4.65
CA SER A 158 -23.28 -2.81 4.21
C SER A 158 -23.37 -1.74 3.12
N ASN A 159 -22.28 -1.01 2.85
CA ASN A 159 -22.23 0.10 1.89
C ASN A 159 -21.14 -0.12 0.83
N SER A 160 -20.94 -1.37 0.41
CA SER A 160 -19.89 -1.74 -0.55
C SER A 160 -20.42 -2.76 -1.55
N ALA A 161 -20.50 -2.33 -2.82
CA ALA A 161 -20.67 -3.22 -3.97
C ALA A 161 -19.33 -3.84 -4.35
N ASP A 162 -18.96 -4.92 -3.66
CA ASP A 162 -17.70 -5.64 -3.84
C ASP A 162 -17.93 -7.07 -4.36
N SER A 163 -16.90 -7.94 -4.32
CA SER A 163 -16.94 -9.29 -4.87
C SER A 163 -18.18 -10.11 -4.50
N ARG A 164 -18.79 -9.85 -3.33
CA ARG A 164 -20.00 -10.55 -2.86
C ARG A 164 -21.25 -10.29 -3.72
N PHE A 165 -21.29 -9.17 -4.45
CA PHE A 165 -22.43 -8.79 -5.29
C PHE A 165 -22.30 -9.26 -6.74
N HIS A 166 -21.15 -9.82 -7.11
CA HIS A 166 -20.82 -10.24 -8.47
C HIS A 166 -20.59 -11.76 -8.57
N LEU A 167 -21.19 -12.53 -7.67
CA LEU A 167 -20.96 -13.99 -7.54
C LEU A 167 -21.51 -14.80 -8.73
N ASP A 168 -22.42 -14.23 -9.50
CA ASP A 168 -23.04 -14.76 -10.72
C ASP A 168 -22.24 -14.42 -11.99
N GLU A 169 -21.29 -13.49 -11.91
CA GLU A 169 -20.37 -13.15 -13.00
C GLU A 169 -19.25 -14.20 -13.17
N PRO A 170 -18.55 -14.21 -14.31
CA PRO A 170 -17.39 -15.07 -14.51
C PRO A 170 -16.41 -15.00 -13.35
N TYR A 171 -15.86 -16.15 -12.97
CA TYR A 171 -14.93 -16.29 -11.84
C TYR A 171 -15.50 -15.85 -10.48
N ARG A 172 -16.83 -15.86 -10.30
CA ARG A 172 -17.48 -15.74 -8.98
C ARG A 172 -17.17 -14.41 -8.27
N GLY A 173 -17.15 -13.32 -9.03
CA GLY A 173 -16.91 -11.98 -8.47
C GLY A 173 -15.48 -11.75 -7.99
N THR A 174 -14.52 -12.58 -8.39
CA THR A 174 -13.09 -12.30 -8.10
C THR A 174 -12.55 -11.24 -9.07
N VAL A 175 -11.45 -10.61 -8.70
CA VAL A 175 -10.76 -9.56 -9.48
C VAL A 175 -9.41 -10.11 -9.95
N SER A 176 -8.98 -9.77 -11.17
CA SER A 176 -7.67 -10.22 -11.68
C SER A 176 -6.53 -9.50 -10.96
N GLU A 177 -5.45 -10.22 -10.59
CA GLU A 177 -4.21 -9.59 -10.08
C GLU A 177 -3.69 -8.53 -11.08
N ASP A 178 -3.81 -8.80 -12.39
CA ASP A 178 -3.35 -7.89 -13.46
C ASP A 178 -4.17 -6.59 -13.56
N SER A 179 -5.37 -6.54 -12.97
CA SER A 179 -6.20 -5.33 -12.93
C SER A 179 -5.87 -4.43 -11.73
N VAL A 180 -5.01 -4.89 -10.82
CA VAL A 180 -4.56 -4.11 -9.66
C VAL A 180 -3.60 -3.02 -10.11
N VAL A 181 -4.01 -1.78 -9.88
CA VAL A 181 -3.23 -0.57 -10.16
C VAL A 181 -2.11 -0.40 -9.14
N GLY A 182 -2.37 -0.76 -7.88
CA GLY A 182 -1.36 -0.78 -6.83
C GLY A 182 -1.95 -0.92 -5.43
N ARG A 183 -1.07 -0.94 -4.42
CA ARG A 183 -1.46 -1.04 -3.01
C ARG A 183 -1.53 0.33 -2.34
N ALA A 184 -2.63 0.62 -1.68
CA ALA A 184 -2.79 1.79 -0.84
C ALA A 184 -1.93 1.65 0.44
N VAL A 185 -0.97 2.55 0.65
CA VAL A 185 0.00 2.45 1.75
C VAL A 185 -0.12 3.54 2.80
N VAL A 186 -0.57 4.74 2.43
CA VAL A 186 -0.62 5.91 3.32
C VAL A 186 -1.82 6.78 2.98
N ILE A 187 -2.56 7.24 3.99
CA ILE A 187 -3.44 8.39 3.86
C ILE A 187 -2.57 9.63 4.04
N ALA A 188 -2.37 10.41 2.98
CA ALA A 188 -1.49 11.58 2.99
C ALA A 188 -2.23 12.90 3.25
N TRP A 189 -3.55 12.92 3.06
CA TRP A 189 -4.40 14.08 3.33
C TRP A 189 -5.81 13.63 3.73
N PRO A 190 -6.52 14.35 4.62
CA PRO A 190 -6.08 15.55 5.35
C PRO A 190 -4.99 15.23 6.37
N PHE A 191 -4.12 16.20 6.70
CA PHE A 191 -3.02 15.97 7.65
C PHE A 191 -3.48 15.52 9.03
N SER A 192 -4.72 15.84 9.43
CA SER A 192 -5.35 15.35 10.66
C SER A 192 -5.64 13.84 10.66
N HIS A 193 -5.70 13.21 9.48
CA HIS A 193 -5.90 11.77 9.29
C HIS A 193 -4.68 11.08 8.66
N TRP A 194 -3.51 11.74 8.64
CA TRP A 194 -2.31 11.10 8.12
C TRP A 194 -1.99 9.86 8.94
N ARG A 195 -2.10 8.69 8.31
CA ARG A 195 -1.64 7.42 8.87
C ARG A 195 -1.15 6.47 7.78
N ARG A 196 -0.30 5.53 8.18
CA ARG A 196 0.02 4.37 7.35
C ARG A 196 -1.17 3.41 7.36
N LEU A 197 -1.46 2.83 6.21
CA LEU A 197 -2.38 1.70 6.10
C LEU A 197 -1.57 0.45 6.42
N GLU A 198 -1.78 -0.08 7.61
CA GLU A 198 -1.14 -1.30 8.08
C GLU A 198 -2.01 -2.51 7.70
N GLU A 199 -1.34 -3.62 7.44
CA GLU A 199 -2.00 -4.90 7.27
C GLU A 199 -2.53 -5.38 8.64
N PRO A 200 -3.83 -5.71 8.75
CA PRO A 200 -4.36 -6.24 10.00
C PRO A 200 -3.82 -7.65 10.31
N ASP A 201 -3.48 -7.91 11.57
CA ASP A 201 -3.09 -9.24 12.06
C ASP A 201 -4.18 -10.32 11.85
N THR A 202 -5.39 -9.91 11.47
CA THR A 202 -6.54 -10.76 11.10
C THR A 202 -6.18 -11.93 10.19
N PHE A 203 -5.22 -11.74 9.27
CA PHE A 203 -4.86 -12.72 8.26
C PHE A 203 -3.63 -13.54 8.61
N ALA A 204 -2.86 -13.15 9.64
CA ALA A 204 -1.60 -13.80 10.02
C ALA A 204 -1.79 -15.27 10.44
N THR A 205 -2.98 -15.64 10.93
CA THR A 205 -3.30 -17.02 11.35
C THR A 205 -3.90 -17.86 10.23
N VAL A 206 -4.18 -17.27 9.06
CA VAL A 206 -4.75 -18.00 7.92
C VAL A 206 -3.63 -18.77 7.24
N HIS A 207 -3.73 -20.09 7.28
CA HIS A 207 -2.78 -20.97 6.61
C HIS A 207 -3.15 -21.07 5.13
N ASP A 208 -2.12 -21.19 4.28
CA ASP A 208 -2.32 -21.42 2.85
C ASP A 208 -3.05 -22.72 2.60
N ALA A 209 -3.91 -22.73 1.58
CA ALA A 209 -4.59 -23.93 1.16
C ALA A 209 -3.57 -25.04 0.81
N PRO A 210 -3.80 -26.30 1.22
CA PRO A 210 -2.95 -27.42 0.83
C PRO A 210 -2.91 -27.54 -0.70
N GLY A 211 -1.83 -27.05 -1.32
CA GLY A 211 -1.64 -27.05 -2.78
C GLY A 211 -1.04 -25.77 -3.37
N ALA A 212 -1.11 -24.62 -2.68
CA ALA A 212 -0.62 -23.34 -3.22
C ALA A 212 0.92 -23.26 -3.36
N ARG A 213 1.68 -24.05 -2.59
CA ARG A 213 3.16 -24.05 -2.63
C ARG A 213 3.78 -24.82 -3.81
N ALA A 214 3.01 -25.57 -4.58
CA ALA A 214 3.56 -26.42 -5.64
C ALA A 214 4.10 -25.65 -6.86
N SER A 215 3.84 -24.35 -7.00
CA SER A 215 4.33 -23.55 -8.14
C SER A 215 5.46 -22.56 -7.81
N ALA A 216 5.96 -22.50 -6.56
CA ALA A 216 7.01 -21.55 -6.18
C ALA A 216 8.35 -22.20 -5.76
N ALA A 217 8.48 -23.53 -5.85
CA ALA A 217 9.76 -24.20 -5.61
C ALA A 217 10.49 -24.46 -6.93
N GLY A 218 11.12 -23.40 -7.48
CA GLY A 218 12.28 -23.61 -8.34
C GLY A 218 13.33 -24.39 -7.55
N ALA A 219 13.66 -25.59 -8.02
CA ALA A 219 14.60 -26.49 -7.35
C ALA A 219 15.94 -25.78 -7.09
N PRO A 220 16.51 -25.87 -5.87
CA PRO A 220 17.91 -25.55 -5.70
C PRO A 220 18.71 -26.66 -6.40
N HIS A 221 19.48 -26.29 -7.42
CA HIS A 221 20.52 -27.14 -7.98
C HIS A 221 21.49 -27.51 -6.84
N ARG A 222 21.27 -28.68 -6.24
CA ARG A 222 22.19 -29.33 -5.32
C ARG A 222 23.10 -30.20 -6.17
N VAL A 223 24.30 -29.69 -6.47
CA VAL A 223 25.35 -30.47 -7.11
C VAL A 223 25.92 -31.40 -6.03
N SER A 224 25.61 -32.68 -6.12
CA SER A 224 26.30 -33.74 -5.37
C SER A 224 27.61 -34.08 -6.10
N PRO A 225 28.78 -34.07 -5.45
CA PRO A 225 30.00 -34.59 -6.05
C PRO A 225 30.35 -35.92 -5.39
N GLU A 226 29.99 -37.04 -6.01
CA GLU A 226 30.68 -38.31 -5.74
C GLU A 226 30.74 -39.13 -7.03
N SER A 227 31.92 -39.18 -7.65
CA SER A 227 32.59 -40.45 -7.95
C SER A 227 33.96 -40.23 -8.62
N LEU A 228 35.00 -40.62 -7.87
CA LEU A 228 36.22 -41.31 -8.32
C LEU A 228 37.31 -40.53 -9.09
N THR A 229 38.39 -40.20 -8.37
CA THR A 229 39.72 -40.79 -8.66
C THR A 229 40.66 -40.60 -7.47
N VAL A 230 41.45 -41.65 -7.20
CA VAL A 230 42.32 -41.83 -6.04
C VAL A 230 43.78 -41.92 -6.52
N LEU A 231 44.69 -41.35 -5.69
CA LEU A 231 46.18 -41.43 -5.63
C LEU A 231 47.01 -40.36 -6.39
N PRO A 232 48.28 -40.09 -5.96
CA PRO A 232 48.89 -40.20 -4.62
C PRO A 232 49.59 -38.90 -4.15
N THR A 233 49.91 -38.83 -2.86
CA THR A 233 50.80 -37.82 -2.24
C THR A 233 52.27 -37.99 -2.65
N PRO A 234 53.01 -36.88 -2.76
CA PRO A 234 54.22 -36.71 -1.95
C PRO A 234 54.22 -35.32 -1.28
N ALA A 235 54.39 -35.23 0.04
CA ALA A 235 55.68 -34.91 0.67
C ALA A 235 56.40 -33.72 -0.01
N GLU A 236 56.38 -32.54 0.64
CA GLU A 236 57.56 -31.79 1.11
C GLU A 236 57.08 -30.56 1.93
N LEU A 237 57.60 -30.44 3.16
CA LEU A 237 57.57 -29.27 4.05
C LEU A 237 58.80 -28.38 3.72
N PRO A 238 59.16 -27.30 4.46
CA PRO A 238 58.43 -26.27 5.23
C PRO A 238 58.97 -24.84 4.89
N LEU A 239 58.72 -23.85 5.78
CA LEU A 239 59.50 -22.62 6.04
C LEU A 239 59.20 -21.40 5.13
N VAL A 240 59.17 -20.11 5.52
CA VAL A 240 59.24 -19.31 6.75
C VAL A 240 59.18 -17.82 6.28
N MET A 241 58.88 -16.86 7.18
CA MET A 241 58.92 -15.39 7.03
C MET A 241 57.76 -14.70 6.27
N GLY A 242 57.22 -13.56 6.71
CA GLY A 242 57.63 -12.70 7.82
C GLY A 242 56.58 -11.63 8.11
N VAL A 243 56.38 -11.38 9.40
CA VAL A 243 55.69 -10.20 9.93
C VAL A 243 56.68 -9.05 9.88
N VAL A 244 56.36 -7.97 9.17
CA VAL A 244 57.01 -6.67 9.36
C VAL A 244 55.96 -5.71 9.89
N GLY A 245 56.02 -5.49 11.20
CA GLY A 245 55.41 -4.34 11.85
C GLY A 245 56.44 -3.22 12.00
N LEU A 246 56.03 -1.98 11.78
CA LEU A 246 56.68 -0.74 12.24
C LEU A 246 55.68 0.39 11.89
N ARG A 247 55.40 1.43 12.67
CA ARG A 247 55.66 1.84 14.05
C ARG A 247 54.70 3.02 14.26
N ARG A 248 54.17 3.18 15.47
CA ARG A 248 53.45 4.39 15.87
C ARG A 248 54.37 5.61 15.77
N LEU A 249 53.85 6.73 15.27
CA LEU A 249 54.24 8.05 15.76
C LEU A 249 53.01 8.88 16.10
N THR A 250 53.07 9.35 17.33
CA THR A 250 52.17 10.20 18.09
C THR A 250 52.23 11.66 17.65
N GLY A 251 51.13 12.41 17.84
CA GLY A 251 51.23 13.74 18.46
C GLY A 251 50.52 14.92 17.78
N GLY A 252 49.57 15.51 18.51
CA GLY A 252 49.14 16.93 18.43
C GLY A 252 48.10 17.23 17.34
N ARG A 253 47.10 18.09 17.52
CA ARG A 253 46.91 19.18 18.51
C ARG A 253 45.43 19.59 18.46
N VAL A 254 44.76 19.58 19.61
CA VAL A 254 43.44 20.20 19.77
C VAL A 254 43.64 21.72 19.77
N ARG A 255 42.90 22.43 18.90
CA ARG A 255 42.71 23.88 18.99
C ARG A 255 41.21 24.17 18.95
N GLY A 256 40.67 24.48 20.12
CA GLY A 256 39.40 25.17 20.22
C GLY A 256 39.54 26.60 19.70
N VAL A 257 38.52 27.06 18.99
CA VAL A 257 38.27 28.48 18.74
C VAL A 257 36.85 28.76 19.23
N ARG A 258 36.77 29.48 20.35
CA ARG A 258 35.61 30.28 20.76
C ARG A 258 35.91 31.74 20.40
N SER A 259 34.99 32.41 19.72
CA SER A 259 34.64 33.84 19.87
C SER A 259 33.55 34.15 18.82
N ARG A 260 32.26 34.37 19.17
CA ARG A 260 31.60 35.55 19.79
C ARG A 260 31.40 36.73 18.80
N CYS A 261 30.20 37.32 18.92
CA CYS A 261 29.63 38.51 18.25
C CYS A 261 28.70 38.18 17.05
N GLY A 262 27.47 38.66 16.95
CA GLY A 262 26.74 39.65 17.76
C GLY A 262 25.23 39.59 17.47
N GLY A 263 24.44 40.03 18.44
CA GLY A 263 23.01 40.24 18.25
C GLY A 263 22.70 41.59 17.62
N LEU A 264 21.47 41.71 17.12
CA LEU A 264 20.63 42.90 16.94
C LEU A 264 19.27 42.29 16.49
N GLY A 265 18.18 42.39 17.24
CA GLY A 265 17.52 43.64 17.59
C GLY A 265 16.51 43.96 16.48
N GLY A 266 15.22 43.69 16.69
CA GLY A 266 14.22 43.94 15.65
C GLY A 266 12.78 43.59 16.01
N ARG A 267 12.25 44.20 17.07
CA ARG A 267 10.80 44.31 17.31
C ARG A 267 10.16 45.01 16.11
N ARG A 268 9.08 44.46 15.54
CA ARG A 268 7.96 45.28 15.01
C ARG A 268 6.64 44.55 15.23
N ALA A 269 5.96 44.98 16.28
CA ALA A 269 4.52 44.91 16.36
C ALA A 269 3.93 45.86 15.30
N VAL A 270 2.99 45.38 14.50
CA VAL A 270 2.02 46.25 13.81
C VAL A 270 0.67 45.94 14.44
N ARG A 271 0.21 46.89 15.26
CA ARG A 271 -1.10 46.92 15.88
C ARG A 271 -1.94 47.95 15.11
N ASN A 272 -3.20 47.59 14.89
CA ASN A 272 -4.38 48.43 14.59
C ASN A 272 -4.50 49.13 13.23
N ARG A 273 -5.62 48.84 12.56
CA ARG A 273 -6.74 49.80 12.47
C ARG A 273 -8.08 49.06 12.52
N ARG A 274 -8.79 49.23 13.64
CA ARG A 274 -10.26 49.16 13.69
C ARG A 274 -10.79 50.35 12.89
N ALA A 275 -11.72 50.13 11.98
CA ALA A 275 -12.68 51.13 11.56
C ALA A 275 -14.05 50.69 12.09
N ARG A 276 -14.61 51.47 13.02
CA ARG A 276 -16.03 51.50 13.36
C ARG A 276 -16.67 52.63 12.53
N ARG A 277 -17.75 52.31 11.81
CA ARG A 277 -18.89 53.16 11.43
C ARG A 277 -20.02 52.16 11.15
N ALA A 278 -21.07 51.99 11.96
CA ALA A 278 -22.13 52.90 12.39
C ALA A 278 -23.02 53.41 11.23
N GLY A 279 -24.31 53.01 11.27
CA GLY A 279 -25.43 53.43 10.41
C GLY A 279 -26.14 52.22 9.77
N ARG A 280 -27.22 51.62 10.30
CA ARG A 280 -28.57 52.10 10.70
C ARG A 280 -29.48 52.37 9.48
N GLY A 281 -30.54 51.56 9.34
CA GLY A 281 -31.66 51.70 8.37
C GLY A 281 -32.21 50.31 8.06
N ARG A 282 -33.16 49.82 8.86
CA ARG A 282 -34.61 49.74 8.57
C ARG A 282 -34.94 48.69 7.53
#